data_AF-A0A2H0KZW9-F1
#
_entry.id   AF-A0A2H0KZW9-F1
#
_cell.length_a   1.000
_cell.length_b   1.000
_cell.length_c   1.000
_cell.angle_alpha   90.00
_cell.angle_beta   90.00
_cell.angle_gamma   90.00
#
_symmetry.space_group_name_H-M   'P 1'
#
loop_
_entity.id
_entity.type
_entity.pdbx_description
1 polymer ?
#
loop_
_entity_poly.entity_id
_entity_poly.type
_entity_poly.pdbx_seq_one_letter_code
_entity_poly.pdbx_strand_id
1 'polypeptide(L)'
;QAVYVPADDFTDPAPATTFGHLDATVVLSRALASLGLYPAVDPLDSSSLALKEDIVGKEHYDVARGVQEILQKYKELQDVIAILGMDELSDEDKLAVQRARKIQRFLSQNFFVAEQFTGTPGQYIKKEDTVKGFKEILEGKHDEIDEQHFYLAGTIEEVVERHKKGKK
;
A
#
# COMPACT_ATOMS: atom_id res chain seq x y z
N GLN A 1 9.04 -8.56 16.92
CA GLN A 1 9.02 -10.04 17.02
C GLN A 1 8.51 -10.58 15.70
N ALA A 2 9.00 -11.73 15.22
CA ALA A 2 8.45 -12.38 14.02
C ALA A 2 7.55 -13.53 14.47
N VAL A 3 6.29 -13.51 14.05
CA VAL A 3 5.30 -14.55 14.37
C VAL A 3 4.97 -15.29 13.08
N TYR A 4 5.21 -16.60 13.07
CA TYR A 4 4.82 -17.45 11.97
C TYR A 4 3.34 -17.82 12.12
N VAL A 5 2.56 -17.64 11.05
CA VAL A 5 1.14 -17.99 10.99
C VAL A 5 1.01 -19.31 10.22
N PRO A 6 0.66 -20.43 10.89
CA PRO A 6 0.49 -21.71 10.21
C PRO A 6 -0.66 -21.66 9.21
N ALA A 7 -0.44 -22.20 8.00
CA ALA A 7 -1.46 -22.31 6.95
C ALA A 7 -2.18 -20.99 6.58
N ASP A 8 -1.55 -19.83 6.84
CA ASP A 8 -2.14 -18.50 6.65
C ASP A 8 -3.46 -18.30 7.49
N ASP A 9 -3.63 -19.06 8.58
CA ASP A 9 -4.80 -18.98 9.49
C ASP A 9 -4.55 -18.07 10.71
N PHE A 10 -5.07 -16.84 10.64
CA PHE A 10 -4.98 -15.85 11.73
C PHE A 10 -5.90 -16.14 12.92
N THR A 11 -6.81 -17.11 12.79
CA THR A 11 -7.70 -17.54 13.88
C THR A 11 -7.06 -18.61 14.76
N ASP A 12 -5.87 -19.10 14.39
CA ASP A 12 -5.11 -20.02 15.24
C ASP A 12 -4.85 -19.39 16.63
N PRO A 13 -5.01 -20.15 17.73
CA PRO A 13 -4.87 -19.62 19.09
C PRO A 13 -3.50 -18.99 19.37
N ALA A 14 -2.43 -19.45 18.72
CA ALA A 14 -1.07 -18.96 18.95
C ALA A 14 -0.86 -17.51 18.45
N PRO A 15 -1.13 -17.16 17.18
CA PRO A 15 -1.09 -15.78 16.71
C PRO A 15 -2.14 -14.90 17.40
N ALA A 16 -3.37 -15.40 17.60
CA ALA A 16 -4.45 -14.63 18.23
C ALA A 16 -4.10 -14.14 19.64
N THR A 17 -3.48 -15.01 20.46
CA THR A 17 -3.04 -14.63 21.82
C THR A 17 -1.89 -13.63 21.76
N THR A 18 -0.98 -13.80 20.80
CA THR A 18 0.19 -12.92 20.64
C THR A 18 -0.23 -11.49 20.26
N PHE A 19 -1.22 -11.35 19.37
CA PHE A 19 -1.69 -10.02 18.91
C PHE A 19 -2.26 -9.15 20.04
N GLY A 20 -2.90 -9.74 21.05
CA GLY A 20 -3.44 -9.00 22.19
C GLY A 20 -2.38 -8.29 23.05
N HIS A 21 -1.10 -8.62 22.86
CA HIS A 21 0.01 -8.05 23.62
C HIS A 21 0.89 -7.09 22.81
N LEU A 22 0.57 -6.84 21.54
CA LEU A 22 1.41 -6.03 20.64
C LEU A 22 0.81 -4.63 20.42
N ASP A 23 1.65 -3.60 20.51
CA ASP A 23 1.25 -2.22 20.24
C ASP A 23 1.08 -1.94 18.73
N ALA A 24 1.71 -2.75 17.89
CA ALA A 24 1.58 -2.71 16.44
C ALA A 24 1.75 -4.11 15.84
N THR A 25 0.94 -4.40 14.84
CA THR A 25 0.97 -5.64 14.07
C THR A 25 1.21 -5.30 12.60
N VAL A 26 2.20 -5.95 12.00
CA VAL A 26 2.49 -5.86 10.57
C VAL A 26 2.23 -7.24 9.97
N VAL A 27 1.16 -7.35 9.22
CA VAL A 27 0.71 -8.60 8.61
C VAL A 27 1.31 -8.70 7.22
N LEU A 28 1.92 -9.86 6.89
CA LEU A 28 2.47 -10.13 5.58
C LEU A 28 1.54 -11.08 4.81
N SER A 29 1.15 -10.70 3.59
CA SER A 29 0.19 -11.42 2.76
C SER A 29 0.86 -12.13 1.60
N ARG A 30 0.56 -13.43 1.44
CA ARG A 30 0.99 -14.22 0.28
C ARG A 30 0.41 -13.69 -1.03
N ALA A 31 -0.81 -13.15 -1.01
CA ALA A 31 -1.47 -12.61 -2.19
C ALA A 31 -0.78 -11.34 -2.70
N LEU A 32 -0.24 -10.50 -1.81
CA LEU A 32 0.56 -9.33 -2.23
C LEU A 32 1.92 -9.75 -2.77
N ALA A 33 2.55 -10.75 -2.16
CA ALA A 33 3.83 -11.29 -2.62
C ALA A 33 3.74 -11.92 -4.03
N SER A 34 2.63 -12.60 -4.36
CA SER A 34 2.42 -13.19 -5.69
C SER A 34 2.24 -12.13 -6.79
N LEU A 35 1.83 -10.91 -6.42
CA LEU A 35 1.79 -9.75 -7.31
C LEU A 35 3.16 -9.06 -7.45
N GLY A 36 4.20 -9.56 -6.77
CA GLY A 36 5.55 -8.97 -6.78
C GLY A 36 5.70 -7.72 -5.91
N LEU A 37 4.72 -7.42 -5.04
CA LEU A 37 4.75 -6.24 -4.19
C LEU A 37 5.56 -6.52 -2.93
N TYR A 38 6.71 -5.86 -2.79
CA TYR A 38 7.61 -5.99 -1.65
C TYR A 38 7.85 -4.65 -0.96
N PRO A 39 7.73 -4.57 0.38
CA PRO A 39 7.31 -5.64 1.27
C PRO A 39 5.82 -5.98 1.10
N ALA A 40 5.48 -7.26 1.27
CA ALA A 40 4.12 -7.76 1.10
C ALA A 40 3.22 -7.46 2.32
N VAL A 41 3.27 -6.23 2.85
CA VAL A 41 2.50 -5.80 4.01
C VAL A 41 1.06 -5.58 3.61
N ASP A 42 0.12 -6.22 4.30
CA ASP A 42 -1.30 -5.97 4.15
C ASP A 42 -1.70 -4.72 4.95
N PRO A 43 -2.07 -3.60 4.30
CA PRO A 43 -2.38 -2.35 4.98
C PRO A 43 -3.76 -2.32 5.67
N LEU A 44 -4.64 -3.27 5.36
CA LEU A 44 -5.96 -3.39 5.98
C LEU A 44 -5.92 -4.30 7.21
N ASP A 45 -5.11 -5.36 7.17
CA ASP A 45 -4.95 -6.29 8.30
C ASP A 45 -3.85 -5.87 9.29
N SER A 46 -2.97 -4.94 8.89
CA SER A 46 -1.96 -4.34 9.79
C SER A 46 -2.54 -3.22 10.64
N SER A 47 -2.08 -3.09 11.88
CA SER A 47 -2.61 -2.10 12.83
C SER A 47 -1.55 -1.52 13.76
N SER A 48 -1.81 -0.36 14.34
CA SER A 48 -0.95 0.23 15.37
C SER A 48 -1.76 1.10 16.33
N LEU A 49 -1.50 0.97 17.63
CA LEU A 49 -2.05 1.85 18.67
C LEU A 49 -1.55 3.29 18.57
N ALA A 50 -0.42 3.50 17.88
CA ALA A 50 0.16 4.82 17.65
C ALA A 50 -0.54 5.59 16.52
N LEU A 51 -1.39 4.94 15.71
CA LEU A 51 -2.13 5.60 14.64
C LEU A 51 -3.33 6.38 15.20
N LYS A 52 -3.02 7.47 15.90
CA LYS A 52 -3.96 8.42 16.50
C LYS A 52 -3.49 9.84 16.24
N GLU A 53 -4.42 10.76 16.02
CA GLU A 53 -4.13 12.17 15.68
C GLU A 53 -3.20 12.86 16.68
N ASP A 54 -3.35 12.55 17.98
CA ASP A 54 -2.55 13.12 19.07
C ASP A 54 -1.10 12.63 19.10
N ILE A 55 -0.81 11.48 18.46
CA ILE A 55 0.53 10.88 18.40
C ILE A 55 1.22 11.22 17.07
N VAL A 56 0.54 10.97 15.94
CA VAL A 56 1.16 11.13 14.61
C VAL A 56 0.91 12.49 13.97
N GLY A 57 0.01 13.29 14.53
CA GLY A 57 -0.50 14.51 13.93
C GLY A 57 -1.66 14.25 12.97
N LYS A 58 -2.53 15.25 12.83
CA LYS A 58 -3.74 15.15 12.01
C LYS A 58 -3.48 14.77 10.55
N GLU A 59 -2.51 15.41 9.91
CA GLU A 59 -2.23 15.15 8.49
C GLU A 59 -1.82 13.70 8.22
N HIS A 60 -0.94 13.13 9.04
CA HIS A 60 -0.55 11.74 8.89
C HIS A 60 -1.73 10.80 9.14
N TYR A 61 -2.52 11.08 10.19
CA TYR A 61 -3.71 10.29 10.49
C TYR A 61 -4.73 10.28 9.35
N ASP A 62 -5.10 11.47 8.85
CA ASP A 62 -6.08 11.64 7.76
C ASP A 62 -5.61 10.93 6.48
N VAL A 63 -4.32 11.05 6.13
CA VAL A 63 -3.75 10.39 4.95
C VAL A 63 -3.76 8.87 5.12
N ALA A 64 -3.37 8.35 6.28
CA ALA A 64 -3.39 6.91 6.53
C ALA A 64 -4.81 6.33 6.47
N ARG A 65 -5.80 7.05 7.05
CA ARG A 65 -7.22 6.65 6.99
C ARG A 65 -7.76 6.70 5.57
N GLY A 66 -7.50 7.76 4.81
CA GLY A 66 -7.92 7.86 3.41
C GLY A 66 -7.31 6.76 2.53
N VAL A 67 -6.05 6.37 2.76
CA VAL A 67 -5.43 5.22 2.09
C VAL A 67 -6.18 3.92 2.41
N GLN A 68 -6.49 3.68 3.69
CA GLN A 68 -7.25 2.50 4.12
C GLN A 68 -8.66 2.47 3.50
N GLU A 69 -9.37 3.59 3.47
CA GLU A 69 -10.71 3.70 2.88
C GLU A 69 -10.72 3.37 1.38
N ILE A 70 -9.77 3.90 0.61
CA ILE A 70 -9.68 3.59 -0.83
C ILE A 70 -9.35 2.12 -1.07
N LEU A 71 -8.43 1.56 -0.28
CA LEU A 71 -8.06 0.13 -0.40
C LEU A 71 -9.21 -0.80 0.02
N GLN A 72 -9.98 -0.41 1.03
CA GLN A 72 -11.18 -1.13 1.46
C GLN A 72 -12.25 -1.11 0.35
N LYS A 73 -12.53 0.07 -0.22
CA LYS A 73 -13.46 0.20 -1.36
C LYS A 73 -12.99 -0.64 -2.55
N TYR A 74 -11.69 -0.66 -2.84
CA TYR A 74 -11.14 -1.49 -3.90
C TYR A 74 -11.36 -2.99 -3.65
N LYS A 75 -11.15 -3.46 -2.41
CA LYS A 75 -11.38 -4.87 -2.01
C LYS A 75 -12.84 -5.26 -2.24
N GLU A 76 -13.80 -4.40 -1.89
CA GLU A 76 -15.23 -4.63 -2.12
C GLU A 76 -15.59 -4.68 -3.62
N LEU A 77 -14.90 -3.88 -4.44
CA LEU A 77 -15.11 -3.85 -5.89
C LEU A 77 -14.41 -5.01 -6.63
N GLN A 78 -13.44 -5.71 -6.02
CA GLN A 78 -12.71 -6.79 -6.69
C GLN A 78 -13.61 -7.94 -7.12
N ASP A 79 -14.58 -8.34 -6.30
CA ASP A 79 -15.54 -9.41 -6.64
C ASP A 79 -16.44 -9.01 -7.80
N VAL A 80 -16.91 -7.75 -7.79
CA VAL A 80 -17.70 -7.17 -8.88
C VAL A 80 -16.89 -7.17 -10.18
N ILE A 81 -15.63 -6.71 -10.13
CA ILE A 81 -14.72 -6.69 -11.29
C ILE A 81 -14.46 -8.10 -11.81
N ALA A 82 -14.29 -9.08 -10.94
CA ALA A 82 -14.02 -10.46 -11.32
C ALA A 82 -15.21 -11.13 -12.03
N ILE A 83 -16.44 -10.75 -11.69
CA ILE A 83 -17.67 -11.33 -12.26
C ILE A 83 -18.16 -10.56 -13.49
N LEU A 84 -18.25 -9.24 -13.39
CA LEU A 84 -18.90 -8.37 -14.37
C LEU A 84 -17.90 -7.64 -15.28
N GLY A 85 -16.65 -7.49 -14.85
CA GLY A 85 -15.64 -6.69 -15.55
C GLY A 85 -15.58 -5.24 -15.10
N MET A 86 -14.51 -4.55 -15.47
CA MET A 86 -14.24 -3.17 -15.04
C MET A 86 -15.15 -2.14 -15.71
N ASP A 87 -15.72 -2.46 -16.88
CA ASP A 87 -16.55 -1.54 -17.66
C ASP A 87 -17.92 -1.26 -17.01
N GLU A 88 -18.41 -2.19 -16.19
CA GLU A 88 -19.70 -2.13 -15.49
C GLU A 88 -19.67 -1.25 -14.23
N LEU A 89 -18.49 -0.78 -13.82
CA LEU A 89 -18.35 0.12 -12.69
C LEU A 89 -18.76 1.56 -13.05
N SER A 90 -19.26 2.29 -12.06
CA SER A 90 -19.46 3.74 -12.17
C SER A 90 -18.13 4.46 -12.42
N ASP A 91 -18.15 5.65 -13.00
CA ASP A 91 -16.91 6.42 -13.24
C ASP A 91 -16.17 6.75 -11.93
N GLU A 92 -16.91 6.95 -10.84
CA GLU A 92 -16.34 7.16 -9.51
C GLU A 92 -15.66 5.90 -8.97
N ASP A 93 -16.25 4.73 -9.17
CA ASP A 93 -15.68 3.45 -8.75
C ASP A 93 -14.46 3.07 -9.61
N LYS A 94 -14.51 3.34 -10.91
CA LYS A 94 -13.34 3.21 -11.79
C LYS A 94 -12.19 4.07 -11.30
N LEU A 95 -12.46 5.32 -10.92
CA LEU A 95 -11.45 6.21 -10.37
C LEU A 95 -10.89 5.69 -9.03
N ALA A 96 -11.76 5.21 -8.14
CA ALA A 96 -11.33 4.62 -6.86
C ALA A 96 -10.42 3.41 -7.07
N VAL A 97 -10.77 2.51 -8.01
CA VAL A 97 -9.96 1.35 -8.39
C VAL A 97 -8.60 1.78 -8.95
N GLN A 98 -8.57 2.78 -9.84
CA GLN A 98 -7.33 3.29 -10.41
C GLN A 98 -6.39 3.86 -9.33
N ARG A 99 -6.92 4.68 -8.41
CA ARG A 99 -6.13 5.22 -7.29
C ARG A 99 -5.68 4.11 -6.34
N ALA A 100 -6.54 3.14 -6.04
CA ALA A 100 -6.20 2.00 -5.19
C ALA A 100 -5.04 1.18 -5.75
N ARG A 101 -5.03 0.88 -7.06
CA ARG A 101 -3.92 0.17 -7.71
C ARG A 101 -2.61 0.95 -7.62
N LYS A 102 -2.65 2.28 -7.79
CA LYS A 102 -1.46 3.15 -7.63
C LYS A 102 -0.95 3.11 -6.19
N ILE A 103 -1.83 3.26 -5.20
CA ILE A 103 -1.51 3.17 -3.78
C ILE A 103 -0.87 1.80 -3.48
N GLN A 104 -1.48 0.71 -3.94
CA GLN A 104 -1.00 -0.64 -3.71
C GLN A 104 0.41 -0.86 -4.26
N ARG A 105 0.71 -0.29 -5.44
CA ARG A 105 2.06 -0.31 -6.01
C ARG A 105 3.03 0.62 -5.27
N PHE A 106 2.58 1.80 -4.86
CA PHE A 106 3.41 2.79 -4.16
C PHE A 106 3.79 2.37 -2.74
N LEU A 107 3.06 1.42 -2.14
CA LEU A 107 3.46 0.77 -0.88
C LEU A 107 4.68 -0.17 -1.03
N SER A 108 5.11 -0.46 -2.27
CA SER A 108 6.32 -1.26 -2.52
C SER A 108 7.58 -0.41 -2.56
N GLN A 109 8.70 -0.95 -2.08
CA GLN A 109 9.97 -0.24 -1.94
C GLN A 109 11.17 -1.18 -2.10
N ASN A 110 12.26 -0.67 -2.70
CA ASN A 110 13.53 -1.37 -2.79
C ASN A 110 14.29 -1.37 -1.45
N PHE A 111 14.69 -2.55 -1.00
CA PHE A 111 15.44 -2.73 0.24
C PHE A 111 16.94 -2.79 0.01
N PHE A 112 17.72 -2.10 0.84
CA PHE A 112 19.18 -2.17 0.82
C PHE A 112 19.72 -3.60 0.94
N VAL A 113 19.06 -4.43 1.76
CA VAL A 113 19.44 -5.84 1.92
C VAL A 113 19.09 -6.73 0.72
N ALA A 114 18.17 -6.28 -0.14
CA ALA A 114 17.76 -7.00 -1.33
C ALA A 114 18.56 -6.61 -2.58
N GLU A 115 19.39 -5.56 -2.49
CA GLU A 115 20.15 -5.01 -3.62
C GLU A 115 21.06 -6.05 -4.28
N GLN A 116 21.72 -6.91 -3.50
CA GLN A 116 22.58 -7.98 -4.02
C GLN A 116 21.83 -9.03 -4.84
N PHE A 117 20.53 -9.20 -4.62
CA PHE A 117 19.70 -10.19 -5.31
C PHE A 117 18.89 -9.59 -6.45
N THR A 118 18.49 -8.32 -6.31
CA THR A 118 17.63 -7.61 -7.26
C THR A 118 18.39 -6.74 -8.26
N GLY A 119 19.66 -6.39 -7.96
CA GLY A 119 20.45 -5.44 -8.74
C GLY A 119 19.93 -4.00 -8.69
N THR A 120 18.90 -3.71 -7.90
CA THR A 120 18.29 -2.38 -7.76
C THR A 120 18.69 -1.78 -6.42
N PRO A 121 19.21 -0.54 -6.39
CA PRO A 121 19.67 0.06 -5.15
C PRO A 121 18.54 0.24 -4.15
N GLY A 122 18.83 -0.06 -2.89
CA GLY A 122 17.91 0.22 -1.81
C GLY A 122 17.64 1.71 -1.65
N GLN A 123 16.46 2.05 -1.12
CA GLN A 123 16.06 3.44 -0.88
C GLN A 123 15.62 3.62 0.57
N TYR A 124 15.91 4.78 1.14
CA TYR A 124 15.36 5.22 2.42
C TYR A 124 14.41 6.39 2.17
N ILE A 125 13.17 6.27 2.65
CA ILE A 125 12.12 7.27 2.45
C ILE A 125 11.85 7.94 3.80
N LYS A 126 11.81 9.27 3.82
CA LYS A 126 11.45 10.01 5.02
C LYS A 126 9.94 9.96 5.21
N LYS A 127 9.51 9.97 6.47
CA LYS A 127 8.10 9.98 6.84
C LYS A 127 7.32 11.12 6.17
N GLU A 128 7.91 12.31 6.12
CA GLU A 128 7.28 13.49 5.52
C GLU A 128 7.03 13.29 4.02
N ASP A 129 7.98 12.67 3.31
CA ASP A 129 7.86 12.35 1.88
C ASP A 129 6.81 11.27 1.64
N THR A 130 6.72 10.27 2.53
CA THR A 130 5.66 9.24 2.49
C THR A 130 4.27 9.87 2.64
N VAL A 131 4.05 10.67 3.68
CA VAL A 131 2.75 11.30 3.94
C VAL A 131 2.37 12.23 2.78
N LYS A 132 3.31 13.03 2.28
CA LYS A 132 3.08 13.88 1.12
C LYS A 132 2.71 13.06 -0.12
N GLY A 133 3.47 12.02 -0.43
CA GLY A 133 3.23 11.21 -1.63
C GLY A 133 1.84 10.57 -1.63
N PHE A 134 1.44 9.95 -0.53
CA PHE A 134 0.09 9.37 -0.42
C PHE A 134 -1.00 10.44 -0.45
N LYS A 135 -0.80 11.58 0.21
CA LYS A 135 -1.75 12.70 0.16
C LYS A 135 -2.00 13.18 -1.27
N GLU A 136 -0.95 13.36 -2.06
CA GLU A 136 -1.10 13.80 -3.45
C GLU A 136 -1.84 12.79 -4.33
N ILE A 137 -1.66 11.48 -4.06
CA ILE A 137 -2.44 10.41 -4.73
C ILE A 137 -3.91 10.48 -4.32
N LEU A 138 -4.21 10.66 -3.02
CA LEU A 138 -5.58 10.80 -2.52
C LEU A 138 -6.29 12.03 -3.11
N GLU A 139 -5.58 13.15 -3.26
CA GLU A 139 -6.07 14.39 -3.86
C GLU A 139 -6.24 14.31 -5.38
N GLY A 140 -5.78 13.23 -6.04
CA GLY A 140 -5.92 13.02 -7.47
C GLY A 140 -4.91 13.77 -8.34
N LYS A 141 -3.82 14.29 -7.76
CA LYS A 141 -2.81 15.07 -8.49
C LYS A 141 -2.01 14.27 -9.52
N HIS A 142 -2.07 12.93 -9.43
CA HIS A 142 -1.30 11.99 -10.24
C HIS A 142 -2.22 10.98 -10.95
N ASP A 143 -3.49 11.34 -11.17
CA ASP A 143 -4.48 10.46 -11.79
C ASP A 143 -4.13 10.10 -13.25
N GLU A 144 -3.41 10.97 -13.95
CA GLU A 144 -2.92 10.78 -15.31
C GLU A 144 -1.64 9.93 -15.42
N ILE A 145 -1.00 9.58 -14.30
CA ILE A 145 0.20 8.74 -14.29
C ILE A 145 -0.21 7.27 -14.28
N ASP A 146 0.40 6.46 -15.14
CA ASP A 146 0.16 5.02 -15.17
C ASP A 146 0.66 4.33 -13.89
N GLU A 147 -0.09 3.34 -13.41
CA GLU A 147 0.21 2.61 -12.16
C GLU A 147 1.61 1.98 -12.12
N GLN A 148 2.19 1.61 -13.27
CA GLN A 148 3.52 0.99 -13.34
C GLN A 148 4.62 1.93 -12.84
N HIS A 149 4.44 3.24 -12.95
CA HIS A 149 5.44 4.21 -12.49
C HIS A 149 5.54 4.26 -10.96
N PHE A 150 4.48 3.85 -10.25
CA PHE A 150 4.44 3.78 -8.79
C PHE A 150 5.10 2.52 -8.22
N TYR A 151 5.34 1.50 -9.06
CA TYR A 151 5.94 0.25 -8.62
C TYR A 151 7.41 0.45 -8.21
N LEU A 152 7.75 0.06 -6.97
CA LEU A 152 9.09 0.20 -6.38
C LEU A 152 9.65 1.64 -6.48
N ALA A 153 8.78 2.64 -6.42
CA ALA A 153 9.19 4.04 -6.38
C ALA A 153 9.33 4.48 -4.92
N GLY A 154 10.38 5.24 -4.60
CA GLY A 154 10.60 5.70 -3.22
C GLY A 154 9.80 6.95 -2.88
N THR A 155 9.78 7.93 -3.79
CA THR A 155 9.10 9.22 -3.57
C THR A 155 8.16 9.54 -4.72
N ILE A 156 7.22 10.44 -4.48
CA ILE A 156 6.27 10.84 -5.53
C ILE A 156 6.98 11.62 -6.66
N GLU A 157 8.05 12.33 -6.33
CA GLU A 157 8.91 13.01 -7.29
C GLU A 157 9.55 12.01 -8.26
N GLU A 158 9.98 10.86 -7.75
CA GLU A 158 10.54 9.77 -8.57
C GLU A 158 9.48 9.22 -9.53
N VAL A 159 8.23 9.04 -9.08
CA VAL A 159 7.11 8.62 -9.94
C VAL A 159 6.91 9.59 -11.10
N VAL A 160 6.86 10.89 -10.79
CA VAL A 160 6.70 11.96 -11.80
C VAL A 160 7.88 11.99 -12.77
N GLU A 161 9.10 11.78 -12.29
CA GLU A 161 10.30 11.71 -13.14
C GLU A 161 10.23 10.51 -14.10
N ARG A 162 9.86 9.33 -13.59
CA ARG A 162 9.71 8.11 -14.41
C ARG A 162 8.65 8.31 -15.50
N HIS A 163 7.50 8.90 -15.17
CA HIS A 163 6.43 9.23 -16.13
C HIS A 163 6.91 10.16 -17.25
N LYS A 164 7.68 11.21 -16.89
CA LYS A 164 8.24 12.14 -17.88
C LYS A 164 9.25 11.48 -18.81
N LYS A 165 10.03 10.51 -18.30
CA LYS A 165 10.99 9.74 -19.12
C LYS A 165 10.27 8.75 -20.05
N GLY A 166 9.21 8.09 -19.59
CA GLY A 166 8.43 7.15 -20.41
C GLY A 166 7.62 7.80 -21.55
N LYS A 167 7.41 9.12 -21.50
CA LYS A 167 6.77 9.90 -22.58
C LYS A 167 7.73 10.38 -23.68
N LYS A 168 9.04 10.20 -23.51
CA LYS A 168 10.05 10.53 -24.53
C LYS A 168 10.36 9.31 -25.39
#